data_AF-A0A510JET7-F1
#
_entry.id   AF-A0A510JET7-F1
#
_cell.length_a   1.000
_cell.length_b   1.000
_cell.length_c   1.000
_cell.angle_alpha   90.00
_cell.angle_beta   90.00
_cell.angle_gamma   90.00
#
_symmetry.space_group_name_H-M   'P 1'
#
loop_
_entity.id
_entity.type
_entity.pdbx_description
1 polymer ?
#
loop_
_entity_poly.entity_id
_entity_poly.type
_entity_poly.pdbx_seq_one_letter_code
_entity_poly.pdbx_strand_id
1 'polypeptide(L)'
;MTIKTGNLKIDEKVYFLKNIETPVEVQEEIKKFSCENENHNTENGDSEIEGKEISVDLGQLKFVVCPVKIKNSDIKAKVIKSDKKVEYGEIKINDKAKKFKSDLFFAIYYSSEKKFNFIFEELMEHIIEKIDMYREL
;
A
#
# COMPACT_ATOMS: atom_id res chain seq x y z
N MET A 1 11.68 25.87 -11.09
CA MET A 1 12.19 24.59 -10.57
C MET A 1 11.19 23.53 -10.99
N THR A 2 11.51 22.77 -12.02
CA THR A 2 10.60 21.75 -12.58
C THR A 2 10.85 20.47 -11.82
N ILE A 3 9.92 20.08 -10.94
CA ILE A 3 9.93 18.76 -10.32
C ILE A 3 9.63 17.79 -11.46
N LYS A 4 10.62 16.97 -11.84
CA LYS A 4 10.37 15.85 -12.75
C LYS A 4 9.45 14.90 -11.99
N THR A 5 8.17 14.87 -12.37
CA THR A 5 7.23 13.84 -11.91
C THR A 5 7.85 12.48 -12.18
N GLY A 6 7.98 11.71 -11.10
CA GLY A 6 8.81 10.54 -11.02
C GLY A 6 8.34 9.38 -11.89
N ASN A 7 9.27 8.50 -12.25
CA ASN A 7 9.00 7.21 -12.89
C ASN A 7 8.40 6.22 -11.86
N LEU A 8 7.31 6.61 -11.17
CA LEU A 8 6.60 5.71 -10.28
C LEU A 8 5.91 4.63 -11.13
N LYS A 9 6.41 3.40 -11.03
CA LYS A 9 5.79 2.23 -11.64
C LYS A 9 4.75 1.67 -10.67
N ILE A 10 3.55 2.24 -10.70
CA ILE A 10 2.38 1.69 -10.01
C ILE A 10 1.64 0.71 -10.93
N ASP A 11 1.30 -0.45 -10.41
CA ASP A 11 0.34 -1.35 -11.05
C ASP A 11 -1.06 -0.93 -10.60
N GLU A 12 -1.75 -0.21 -11.48
CA GLU A 12 -3.09 0.34 -11.24
C GLU A 12 -4.20 -0.73 -11.32
N LYS A 13 -3.84 -1.99 -11.62
CA LYS A 13 -4.78 -3.11 -11.47
C LYS A 13 -5.19 -3.23 -9.99
N VAL A 14 -6.49 -3.28 -9.75
CA VAL A 14 -7.04 -3.49 -8.41
C VAL A 14 -7.03 -4.98 -8.08
N TYR A 15 -6.27 -5.35 -7.06
CA TYR A 15 -6.27 -6.69 -6.48
C TYR A 15 -7.34 -6.78 -5.40
N PHE A 16 -8.23 -7.76 -5.48
CA PHE A 16 -9.39 -7.83 -4.58
C PHE A 16 -9.23 -8.92 -3.53
N LEU A 17 -9.39 -8.57 -2.26
CA LEU A 17 -9.38 -9.47 -1.12
C LEU A 17 -10.79 -9.75 -0.64
N LYS A 18 -11.09 -11.02 -0.34
CA LYS A 18 -12.41 -11.48 0.14
C LYS A 18 -12.30 -12.03 1.55
N ASN A 19 -13.32 -11.75 2.36
CA ASN A 19 -13.45 -12.27 3.72
C ASN A 19 -12.26 -11.89 4.62
N ILE A 20 -11.67 -10.70 4.41
CA ILE A 20 -10.60 -10.18 5.26
C ILE A 20 -11.19 -9.32 6.37
N GLU A 21 -10.80 -9.57 7.61
CA GLU A 21 -11.33 -8.88 8.78
C GLU A 21 -10.24 -8.20 9.62
N THR A 22 -8.99 -8.67 9.50
CA THR A 22 -7.88 -8.19 10.32
C THR A 22 -6.72 -7.62 9.49
N PRO A 23 -5.93 -6.67 10.04
CA PRO A 23 -4.71 -6.18 9.39
C PRO A 23 -3.72 -7.30 9.06
N VAL A 24 -3.62 -8.32 9.92
CA VAL A 24 -2.72 -9.47 9.74
C VAL A 24 -3.09 -10.27 8.49
N GLU A 25 -4.38 -10.53 8.27
CA GLU A 25 -4.85 -11.22 7.06
C GLU A 25 -4.59 -10.38 5.79
N VAL A 26 -4.77 -9.05 5.84
CA VAL A 26 -4.42 -8.15 4.72
C VAL A 26 -2.94 -8.30 4.37
N GLN A 27 -2.08 -8.27 5.39
CA GLN A 27 -0.64 -8.44 5.22
C GLN A 27 -0.25 -9.78 4.58
N GLU A 28 -0.84 -10.88 5.06
CA GLU A 28 -0.59 -12.21 4.52
C GLU A 28 -0.98 -12.34 3.05
N GLU A 29 -2.14 -11.79 2.65
CA GLU A 29 -2.56 -11.78 1.24
C GLU A 29 -1.67 -10.89 0.37
N ILE A 30 -1.28 -9.71 0.85
CA ILE A 30 -0.39 -8.81 0.11
C ILE A 30 0.98 -9.46 -0.16
N LYS A 31 1.50 -10.25 0.79
CA LYS A 31 2.76 -11.00 0.57
C LYS A 31 2.65 -11.94 -0.64
N LYS A 32 1.52 -12.63 -0.81
CA LYS A 32 1.31 -13.56 -1.94
C LYS A 32 1.44 -12.87 -3.30
N PHE A 33 0.96 -11.63 -3.43
CA PHE A 33 1.12 -10.84 -4.66
C PHE A 33 2.57 -10.47 -5.00
N SER A 34 3.49 -10.61 -4.06
CA SER A 34 4.92 -10.37 -4.25
C SER A 34 5.61 -11.61 -4.84
N CYS A 35 5.20 -12.81 -4.41
CA CYS A 35 5.81 -14.09 -4.78
C CYS A 35 5.41 -14.57 -6.19
N GLU A 36 4.28 -14.12 -6.74
CA GLU A 36 3.77 -14.59 -8.03
C GLU A 36 4.55 -14.09 -9.26
N ASN A 37 5.43 -13.09 -9.09
CA ASN A 37 6.20 -12.51 -10.20
C ASN A 37 7.59 -13.13 -10.40
N GLU A 38 8.00 -14.10 -9.58
CA GLU A 38 9.32 -14.75 -9.68
C GLU A 38 9.23 -16.11 -10.41
N ASN A 39 8.96 -16.07 -11.72
CA ASN A 39 9.41 -17.16 -12.60
C ASN A 39 10.93 -17.05 -12.75
N HIS A 40 11.69 -17.60 -11.79
CA HIS A 40 12.98 -18.28 -12.00
C HIS A 40 13.60 -18.65 -10.63
N ASN A 41 13.69 -19.96 -10.40
CA ASN A 41 14.66 -20.66 -9.52
C ASN A 41 15.56 -19.76 -8.67
N THR A 42 15.08 -19.34 -7.50
CA THR A 42 15.97 -18.98 -6.40
C THR A 42 15.35 -19.49 -5.11
N GLU A 43 16.11 -20.33 -4.41
CA GLU A 43 15.84 -20.74 -3.05
C GLU A 43 15.55 -19.49 -2.18
N ASN A 44 14.41 -19.47 -1.50
CA ASN A 44 14.04 -18.52 -0.44
C ASN A 44 14.24 -17.02 -0.78
N GLY A 45 13.35 -16.46 -1.60
CA GLY A 45 13.13 -15.02 -1.65
C GLY A 45 12.36 -14.58 -0.40
N ASP A 46 13.06 -14.29 0.70
CA ASP A 46 12.47 -13.81 1.95
C ASP A 46 11.80 -12.44 1.75
N SER A 47 10.54 -12.43 1.33
CA SER A 47 9.68 -11.24 1.38
C SER A 47 9.19 -11.07 2.82
N GLU A 48 9.83 -10.19 3.56
CA GLU A 48 9.38 -9.82 4.90
C GLU A 48 8.51 -8.56 4.80
N ILE A 49 7.37 -8.56 5.50
CA ILE A 49 6.72 -7.30 5.82
C ILE A 49 7.54 -6.72 6.95
N GLU A 50 8.33 -5.72 6.60
CA GLU A 50 9.14 -4.94 7.52
C GLU A 50 8.54 -3.54 7.53
N GLY A 51 8.31 -2.98 8.71
CA GLY A 51 7.69 -1.66 8.86
C GLY A 51 6.22 -1.71 9.28
N LYS A 52 5.80 -0.63 9.93
CA LYS A 52 4.43 -0.44 10.41
C LYS A 52 3.56 0.10 9.28
N GLU A 53 2.32 -0.39 9.18
CA GLU A 53 1.37 0.16 8.23
C GLU A 53 1.09 1.63 8.52
N ILE A 54 0.89 2.40 7.45
CA ILE A 54 0.65 3.84 7.54
C ILE A 54 -0.80 4.10 7.15
N SER A 55 -1.60 4.46 8.14
CA SER A 55 -2.99 4.90 7.93
C SER A 55 -3.01 6.34 7.44
N VAL A 56 -3.60 6.59 6.28
CA VAL A 56 -3.66 7.90 5.63
C VAL A 56 -5.12 8.34 5.48
N ASP A 57 -5.42 9.55 5.94
CA ASP A 57 -6.73 10.19 5.81
C ASP A 57 -6.56 11.54 5.09
N LEU A 58 -6.96 11.61 3.82
CA LEU A 58 -6.96 12.82 3.01
C LEU A 58 -8.33 13.55 3.05
N GLY A 59 -9.18 13.20 4.01
CA GLY A 59 -10.55 13.71 4.15
C GLY A 59 -11.53 13.04 3.17
N GLN A 60 -11.24 13.13 1.87
CA GLN A 60 -12.08 12.54 0.81
C GLN A 60 -11.69 11.11 0.42
N LEU A 61 -10.50 10.66 0.85
CA LEU A 61 -9.99 9.32 0.62
C LEU A 61 -9.27 8.83 1.87
N LYS A 62 -9.56 7.59 2.28
CA LYS A 62 -8.87 6.91 3.39
C LYS A 62 -8.29 5.62 2.87
N PHE A 63 -7.03 5.37 3.19
CA PHE A 63 -6.33 4.17 2.76
C PHE A 63 -5.21 3.83 3.74
N VAL A 64 -4.66 2.63 3.59
CA VAL A 64 -3.51 2.17 4.35
C VAL A 64 -2.38 1.83 3.38
N VAL A 65 -1.18 2.32 3.67
CA VAL A 65 0.03 1.90 2.97
C VAL A 65 0.65 0.72 3.72
N CYS A 66 0.88 -0.37 3.01
CA CYS A 66 1.47 -1.61 3.49
C CYS A 66 2.90 -1.72 2.94
N PRO A 67 3.94 -1.50 3.76
CA PRO A 67 5.32 -1.69 3.33
C PRO A 67 5.63 -3.18 3.13
N VAL A 68 6.27 -3.52 2.01
CA VAL A 68 6.70 -4.89 1.68
C VAL A 68 8.16 -4.84 1.25
N LYS A 69 9.05 -5.41 2.07
CA LYS A 69 10.48 -5.40 1.79
C LYS A 69 10.83 -6.56 0.86
N ILE A 70 11.36 -6.22 -0.32
CA ILE A 70 11.82 -7.20 -1.31
C ILE A 70 13.11 -6.72 -1.97
N LYS A 71 13.98 -7.65 -2.35
CA LYS A 71 15.32 -7.34 -2.86
C LYS A 71 15.26 -6.57 -4.19
N ASN A 72 14.43 -7.02 -5.12
CA ASN A 72 14.25 -6.41 -6.44
C ASN A 72 12.78 -6.46 -6.86
N SER A 73 12.24 -5.35 -7.36
CA SER A 73 10.95 -5.33 -8.05
C SER A 73 10.90 -4.20 -9.05
N ASP A 74 10.38 -4.50 -10.23
CA ASP A 74 10.07 -3.50 -11.25
C ASP A 74 8.80 -2.70 -10.90
N ILE A 75 7.86 -3.30 -10.17
CA ILE A 75 6.65 -2.63 -9.67
C ILE A 75 6.97 -2.04 -8.30
N LYS A 76 6.73 -0.74 -8.14
CA LYS A 76 6.98 -0.02 -6.89
C LYS A 76 5.77 -0.01 -5.96
N ALA A 77 4.56 0.00 -6.52
CA ALA A 77 3.33 -0.02 -5.76
C ALA A 77 2.20 -0.80 -6.44
N LYS A 78 1.31 -1.42 -5.66
CA LYS A 78 0.07 -2.06 -6.13
C LYS A 78 -1.15 -1.50 -5.40
N VAL A 79 -2.30 -1.47 -6.08
CA VAL A 79 -3.59 -1.06 -5.51
C VAL A 79 -4.38 -2.29 -5.08
N ILE A 80 -4.77 -2.35 -3.82
CA ILE A 80 -5.51 -3.49 -3.26
C ILE A 80 -6.81 -2.99 -2.63
N LYS A 81 -7.90 -3.73 -2.83
CA LYS A 81 -9.20 -3.45 -2.23
C LYS A 81 -9.72 -4.69 -1.50
N SER A 82 -10.39 -4.52 -0.37
CA SER A 82 -11.13 -5.59 0.32
C SER A 82 -12.65 -5.40 0.21
N ASP A 83 -13.39 -6.50 0.37
CA ASP A 83 -14.86 -6.50 0.44
C ASP A 83 -15.41 -5.85 1.71
N LYS A 84 -14.65 -5.88 2.80
CA LYS A 84 -14.99 -5.26 4.09
C LYS A 84 -13.91 -4.27 4.51
N LYS A 85 -14.31 -3.23 5.24
CA LYS A 85 -13.37 -2.29 5.87
C LYS A 85 -12.71 -2.94 7.09
N VAL A 86 -11.39 -2.96 7.08
CA VAL A 86 -10.54 -3.49 8.16
C VAL A 86 -10.14 -2.35 9.10
N GLU A 87 -10.11 -2.60 10.41
CA GLU A 87 -9.78 -1.60 11.44
C GLU A 87 -8.27 -1.58 11.74
N TYR A 88 -7.62 -0.42 11.55
CA TYR A 88 -6.18 -0.21 11.78
C TYR A 88 -5.90 0.63 13.04
N GLY A 89 -6.80 0.52 14.03
CA GLY A 89 -6.69 1.20 15.32
C GLY A 89 -7.47 2.51 15.37
N GLU A 90 -7.02 3.44 16.22
CA GLU A 90 -7.69 4.71 16.48
C GLU A 90 -6.82 5.90 16.06
N ILE A 91 -7.46 6.89 15.44
CA ILE A 91 -6.87 8.19 15.15
C ILE A 91 -7.62 9.28 15.93
N LYS A 92 -6.89 10.31 16.37
CA LYS A 92 -7.49 11.49 17.00
C LYS A 92 -7.70 12.57 15.96
N ILE A 93 -8.96 12.96 15.75
CA ILE A 93 -9.33 14.12 14.93
C ILE A 93 -10.09 15.08 15.83
N ASN A 94 -9.59 16.30 15.99
CA ASN A 94 -10.20 17.34 16.84
C ASN A 94 -10.53 16.81 18.25
N ASP A 95 -9.54 16.19 18.89
CA ASP A 95 -9.63 15.57 20.23
C ASP A 95 -10.65 14.43 20.38
N LYS A 96 -11.30 14.01 19.29
CA LYS A 96 -12.16 12.82 19.26
C LYS A 96 -11.40 11.63 18.71
N ALA A 97 -11.26 10.59 19.53
CA ALA A 97 -10.80 9.28 19.07
C ALA A 97 -11.84 8.68 18.12
N LYS A 98 -11.40 8.29 16.93
CA LYS A 98 -12.21 7.60 15.93
C LYS A 98 -11.45 6.39 15.44
N LYS A 99 -12.16 5.27 15.29
CA LYS A 99 -11.62 4.07 14.64
C LYS A 99 -11.25 4.39 13.20
N PHE A 100 -10.00 4.12 12.84
CA PHE A 100 -9.55 4.16 11.45
C PHE A 100 -9.92 2.83 10.80
N LYS A 101 -10.77 2.90 9.77
CA LYS A 101 -11.15 1.73 8.99
C LYS A 101 -10.94 2.01 7.51
N SER A 102 -10.36 1.05 6.80
CA SER A 102 -10.12 1.15 5.36
C SER A 102 -10.40 -0.19 4.69
N ASP A 103 -10.92 -0.11 3.48
CA ASP A 103 -11.01 -1.18 2.50
C ASP A 103 -10.07 -0.96 1.30
N LEU A 104 -9.36 0.18 1.25
CA LEU A 104 -8.37 0.50 0.23
C LEU A 104 -6.95 0.45 0.83
N PHE A 105 -6.05 -0.20 0.10
CA PHE A 105 -4.66 -0.41 0.49
C PHE A 105 -3.72 -0.17 -0.68
N PHE A 106 -2.51 0.31 -0.36
CA PHE A 106 -1.42 0.39 -1.31
C PHE A 106 -0.22 -0.39 -0.77
N ALA A 107 0.18 -1.44 -1.47
CA ALA A 107 1.40 -2.16 -1.13
C ALA A 107 2.59 -1.43 -1.75
N ILE A 108 3.57 -1.00 -0.94
CA ILE A 108 4.83 -0.42 -1.42
C ILE A 108 5.92 -1.48 -1.36
N TYR A 109 6.53 -1.74 -2.50
CA TYR A 109 7.63 -2.69 -2.64
C TYR A 109 8.97 -1.97 -2.63
N TYR A 110 9.83 -2.30 -1.67
CA TYR A 110 11.07 -1.55 -1.47
C TYR A 110 12.24 -2.42 -1.00
N SER A 111 13.47 -2.01 -1.30
CA SER A 111 14.68 -2.73 -0.91
C SER A 111 15.48 -2.03 0.22
N SER A 112 15.14 -0.80 0.58
CA SER A 112 15.74 -0.04 1.69
C SER A 112 14.82 1.09 2.14
N GLU A 113 14.95 1.54 3.40
CA GLU A 113 14.11 2.62 3.96
C GLU A 113 14.16 3.91 3.13
N LYS A 114 15.35 4.28 2.63
CA LYS A 114 15.50 5.45 1.74
C LYS A 114 14.66 5.30 0.46
N LYS A 115 14.59 4.08 -0.11
CA LYS A 115 13.73 3.81 -1.27
C LYS A 115 12.26 3.83 -0.88
N PHE A 116 11.89 3.30 0.29
CA PHE A 116 10.51 3.36 0.79
C PHE A 116 10.02 4.80 0.86
N ASN A 117 10.77 5.70 1.51
CA ASN A 117 10.38 7.11 1.67
C ASN A 117 10.18 7.78 0.31
N PHE A 118 11.10 7.56 -0.64
CA PHE A 118 10.99 8.11 -1.99
C PHE A 118 9.75 7.59 -2.73
N ILE A 119 9.48 6.27 -2.67
CA ILE A 119 8.30 5.68 -3.31
C ILE A 119 7.01 6.15 -2.62
N PHE A 120 7.02 6.32 -1.30
CA PHE A 120 5.89 6.83 -0.54
C PHE A 120 5.54 8.26 -0.95
N GLU A 121 6.53 9.15 -1.07
CA GLU A 121 6.32 10.52 -1.56
C GLU A 121 5.75 10.52 -2.99
N GLU A 122 6.37 9.76 -3.91
CA GLU A 122 5.88 9.61 -5.30
C GLU A 122 4.42 9.07 -5.32
N LEU A 123 4.10 8.10 -4.47
CA LEU A 123 2.77 7.51 -4.37
C LEU A 123 1.75 8.53 -3.85
N MET A 124 2.11 9.33 -2.85
CA MET A 124 1.24 10.36 -2.31
C MET A 124 0.92 11.43 -3.36
N GLU A 125 1.92 11.91 -4.10
CA GLU A 125 1.70 12.83 -5.23
C GLU A 125 0.74 12.24 -6.26
N HIS A 126 0.99 11.00 -6.67
CA HIS A 126 0.16 10.28 -7.63
C HIS A 126 -1.29 10.09 -7.15
N ILE A 127 -1.50 9.71 -5.89
CA ILE A 127 -2.84 9.52 -5.32
C ILE A 127 -3.57 10.86 -5.26
N ILE A 128 -2.89 11.95 -4.89
CA ILE A 128 -3.50 13.29 -4.83
C ILE A 128 -3.89 13.76 -6.24
N GLU A 129 -3.03 13.59 -7.24
CA GLU A 129 -3.32 13.95 -8.63
C GLU A 129 -4.51 13.16 -9.20
N LYS A 130 -4.66 11.89 -8.83
CA LYS A 130 -5.72 10.98 -9.31
C LYS A 130 -6.77 10.69 -8.25
N ILE A 131 -6.98 11.59 -7.30
CA ILE A 131 -7.77 11.28 -6.10
C ILE A 131 -9.22 10.93 -6.38
N ASP A 132 -9.82 11.53 -7.43
CA ASP A 132 -11.18 11.20 -7.85
C ASP A 132 -11.28 9.75 -8.35
N MET A 133 -10.28 9.25 -9.08
CA MET A 133 -10.25 7.87 -9.55
C MET A 133 -10.25 6.88 -8.38
N TYR A 134 -9.40 7.13 -7.38
CA TYR A 134 -9.30 6.26 -6.20
C TYR A 134 -10.51 6.37 -5.27
N ARG A 135 -11.23 7.49 -5.28
CA ARG A 135 -12.47 7.67 -4.51
C ARG A 135 -13.61 6.81 -5.05
N GLU A 136 -13.66 6.60 -6.36
CA GLU A 136 -14.71 5.81 -7.02
C GLU A 136 -14.45 4.29 -6.99
N LEU A 137 -13.27 3.86 -6.51
CA LEU A 137 -12.95 2.44 -6.35
C LEU A 137 -13.83 1.80 -5.28
#